data_AF-A0A975RNA9-F1
#
_entry.id   AF-A0A975RNA9-F1
#
_cell.length_a   1.000
_cell.length_b   1.000
_cell.length_c   1.000
_cell.angle_alpha   90.00
_cell.angle_beta   90.00
_cell.angle_gamma   90.00
#
_symmetry.space_group_name_H-M   'P 1'
#
loop_
_entity.id
_entity.type
_entity.pdbx_description
1 polymer ?
#
loop_
_entity_poly.entity_id
_entity_poly.type
_entity_poly.pdbx_seq_one_letter_code
_entity_poly.pdbx_strand_id
1 'polypeptide(L)'
;MLDITSRLHAATPLFPAPEFVRLSLSQTADGRVFASITATSVDPEEPELVDIEVVDSAISSFDELIALIRAHVRIGEPTTSTSHKLS
;
A
#
# COMPACT_ATOMS: atom_id res chain seq x y z
N MET A 1 12.34 -24.29 -2.04
CA MET A 1 11.40 -23.81 -3.08
C MET A 1 10.32 -23.07 -2.32
N LEU A 2 10.38 -21.74 -2.29
CA LEU A 2 9.39 -20.92 -1.56
C LEU A 2 8.16 -20.81 -2.46
N ASP A 3 7.03 -21.31 -1.98
CA ASP A 3 5.76 -21.27 -2.70
C ASP A 3 5.11 -19.89 -2.44
N ILE A 4 5.09 -19.03 -3.46
CA ILE A 4 4.66 -17.61 -3.35
C ILE A 4 3.14 -17.46 -3.62
N THR A 5 2.41 -18.56 -3.82
CA THR A 5 1.06 -18.50 -4.41
C THR A 5 -0.11 -18.34 -3.44
N SER A 6 0.09 -18.11 -2.14
CA SER A 6 -1.01 -18.31 -1.17
C SER A 6 -1.52 -17.09 -0.38
N ARG A 7 -1.29 -15.84 -0.79
CA ARG A 7 -1.92 -14.68 -0.11
C ARG A 7 -2.56 -13.68 -1.05
N LEU A 8 -3.46 -14.18 -1.90
CA LEU A 8 -4.42 -13.36 -2.64
C LEU A 8 -5.81 -13.64 -2.09
N HIS A 9 -6.13 -13.05 -0.93
CA HIS A 9 -7.51 -12.90 -0.48
C HIS A 9 -7.70 -11.55 0.23
N ALA A 10 -8.22 -10.62 -0.57
CA ALA A 10 -9.27 -9.67 -0.24
C ALA A 10 -9.66 -9.59 1.25
N ALA A 11 -8.96 -8.73 1.97
CA ALA A 11 -9.55 -7.88 2.97
C ALA A 11 -8.75 -6.59 2.87
N THR A 12 -9.40 -5.42 2.76
CA THR A 12 -8.71 -4.15 3.03
C THR A 12 -8.07 -4.34 4.39
N PRO A 13 -6.75 -4.52 4.47
CA PRO A 13 -6.20 -4.91 5.73
C PRO A 13 -6.33 -3.70 6.62
N LEU A 14 -6.90 -3.92 7.80
CA LEU A 14 -6.95 -2.95 8.88
C LEU A 14 -5.52 -2.82 9.44
N PHE A 15 -4.55 -2.51 8.58
CA PHE A 15 -3.20 -2.24 9.01
C PHE A 15 -3.19 -0.86 9.68
N PRO A 16 -2.33 -0.67 10.69
CA PRO A 16 -2.05 0.66 11.21
C PRO A 16 -1.66 1.60 10.07
N ALA A 17 -1.85 2.91 10.30
CA ALA A 17 -1.48 3.92 9.31
C ALA A 17 -0.03 3.67 8.86
N PRO A 18 0.22 3.55 7.54
CA PRO A 18 1.55 3.21 7.06
C PRO A 18 2.54 4.33 7.41
N GLU A 19 3.71 3.94 7.90
CA GLU A 19 4.81 4.86 8.19
C GLU A 19 5.42 5.40 6.89
N PHE A 20 5.50 4.53 5.87
CA PHE A 20 6.03 4.88 4.56
C PHE A 20 5.15 4.31 3.46
N VAL A 21 5.04 5.06 2.37
CA VAL A 21 4.44 4.58 1.12
C VAL A 21 5.48 4.73 0.02
N ARG A 22 5.77 3.62 -0.68
CA ARG A 22 6.68 3.58 -1.83
C ARG A 22 5.89 3.35 -3.10
N LEU A 23 5.96 4.31 -4.02
CA LEU A 23 5.50 4.16 -5.40
C LEU A 23 6.70 3.82 -6.28
N SER A 24 6.64 2.73 -7.04
CA SER A 24 7.66 2.36 -8.02
C SER A 24 7.06 2.29 -9.40
N LEU A 25 7.80 2.80 -10.39
CA LEU A 25 7.46 2.69 -11.81
C LEU A 25 8.54 1.87 -12.49
N SER A 26 8.13 0.86 -13.26
CA SER A 26 9.04 0.05 -14.07
C SER A 26 8.51 -0.06 -15.49
N GLN A 27 9.41 -0.09 -16.46
CA GLN A 27 9.06 -0.39 -17.84
C GLN A 27 9.40 -1.85 -18.12
N THR A 28 8.45 -2.57 -18.71
CA THR A 28 8.59 -3.97 -19.10
C THR A 28 9.11 -4.08 -20.53
N ALA A 29 9.62 -5.25 -20.90
CA ALA A 29 10.24 -5.48 -22.21
C ALA A 29 9.27 -5.30 -23.40
N ASP A 30 7.96 -5.39 -23.16
CA ASP A 30 6.90 -5.14 -24.14
C ASP A 30 6.52 -3.65 -24.26
N GLY A 31 7.23 -2.77 -23.54
CA GLY A 31 7.04 -1.32 -23.54
C GLY A 31 5.97 -0.84 -22.55
N ARG A 32 5.27 -1.72 -21.83
CA ARG A 32 4.26 -1.33 -20.84
C ARG A 32 4.92 -0.79 -19.58
N VAL A 33 4.27 0.19 -18.96
CA VAL A 33 4.67 0.73 -17.67
C VAL A 33 3.86 0.04 -16.58
N PHE A 34 4.53 -0.45 -15.55
CA PHE A 34 3.93 -1.03 -14.35
C PHE A 34 4.15 -0.09 -13.18
N ALA A 35 3.09 0.14 -12.42
CA ALA A 35 3.09 0.86 -11.17
C ALA A 35 2.86 -0.11 -10.02
N SER A 36 3.74 -0.07 -9.03
CA SER A 36 3.54 -0.78 -7.77
C SER A 36 3.52 0.21 -6.60
N ILE A 37 2.60 -0.02 -5.67
CA ILE A 37 2.46 0.73 -4.43
C ILE A 37 2.69 -0.25 -3.28
N THR A 38 3.70 0.02 -2.47
CA THR A 38 3.99 -0.71 -1.23
C THR A 38 3.77 0.22 -0.05
N ALA A 39 3.07 -0.25 0.97
CA ALA A 39 2.94 0.41 2.26
C ALA A 39 3.82 -0.31 3.28
N THR A 40 4.65 0.43 4.01
CA THR A 40 5.49 -0.12 5.08
C THR A 40 4.91 0.33 6.42
N SER A 41 4.67 -0.62 7.33
CA SER A 41 4.15 -0.37 8.67
C SER A 41 4.99 -1.08 9.72
N VAL A 42 4.93 -0.64 10.97
CA VAL A 42 5.53 -1.36 12.10
C VAL A 42 4.59 -2.51 12.49
N ASP A 43 5.13 -3.70 12.67
CA ASP A 43 4.38 -4.82 13.20
C ASP A 43 3.94 -4.53 14.66
N PRO A 44 2.68 -4.75 15.04
CA PRO A 44 2.20 -4.44 16.39
C PRO A 44 2.70 -5.42 17.46
N GLU A 45 3.12 -6.62 17.08
CA GLU A 45 3.62 -7.68 17.98
C GLU A 45 5.15 -7.68 18.06
N GLU A 46 5.83 -7.33 16.96
CA GLU A 46 7.29 -7.28 16.86
C GLU A 46 7.77 -5.90 16.38
N PRO A 47 8.88 -5.33 16.89
CA PRO A 47 9.35 -4.00 16.49
C PRO A 47 10.06 -4.00 15.12
N GLU A 48 9.44 -4.61 14.11
CA GLU A 48 9.98 -4.76 12.76
C GLU A 48 9.14 -4.00 11.74
N LEU A 49 9.78 -3.59 10.64
CA LEU A 49 9.10 -2.95 9.51
C LEU A 49 8.62 -4.02 8.53
N VAL A 50 7.34 -3.99 8.21
CA VAL A 50 6.68 -4.93 7.30
C VAL A 50 6.19 -4.20 6.06
N ASP A 51 6.66 -4.67 4.90
CA ASP A 51 6.20 -4.22 3.59
C ASP A 51 4.91 -4.96 3.18
N ILE A 52 3.92 -4.19 2.76
CA ILE A 52 2.61 -4.65 2.32
C ILE A 52 2.40 -4.18 0.88
N GLU A 53 2.22 -5.11 -0.04
CA GLU A 53 1.82 -4.79 -1.40
C GLU A 53 0.37 -4.28 -1.41
N VAL A 54 0.17 -3.08 -1.94
CA VAL A 54 -1.14 -2.43 -2.02
C VAL A 54 -1.69 -2.50 -3.43
N VAL A 55 -0.84 -2.25 -4.42
CA VAL A 55 -1.16 -2.34 -5.84
C VAL A 55 0.06 -2.85 -6.60
N ASP A 56 -0.18 -3.71 -7.58
CA ASP A 56 0.73 -3.98 -8.68
C ASP A 56 -0.09 -4.04 -9.98
N SER A 57 0.08 -3.05 -10.87
CA SER A 57 -0.73 -2.93 -12.08
C SER A 57 0.01 -2.26 -13.22
N ALA A 58 -0.28 -2.72 -14.44
CA ALA A 58 0.07 -1.98 -15.64
C ALA A 58 -0.75 -0.67 -15.71
N ILE A 59 -0.11 0.38 -16.21
CA ILE A 59 -0.73 1.68 -16.49
C ILE A 59 -0.45 2.09 -17.94
N SER A 60 -1.44 2.69 -18.57
CA SER A 60 -1.39 3.20 -19.94
C SER A 60 -1.27 4.73 -19.99
N SER A 61 -1.55 5.42 -18.87
CA SER A 61 -1.49 6.88 -18.79
C SER A 61 -1.11 7.38 -17.39
N PHE A 62 -0.75 8.65 -17.33
CA PHE A 62 -0.50 9.32 -16.06
C PHE A 62 -1.79 9.51 -15.23
N ASP A 63 -2.94 9.69 -15.90
CA ASP A 63 -4.23 9.82 -15.20
C ASP A 63 -4.60 8.52 -14.47
N GLU A 64 -4.33 7.37 -15.07
CA GLU A 64 -4.50 6.07 -14.42
C GLU A 64 -3.58 5.93 -13.18
N LEU A 65 -2.34 6.38 -13.28
CA LEU A 65 -1.42 6.41 -12.13
C LEU A 65 -1.97 7.28 -11.00
N ILE A 66 -2.45 8.49 -11.30
CA ILE A 66 -3.04 9.38 -10.29
C ILE A 66 -4.30 8.77 -9.67
N ALA A 67 -5.15 8.12 -10.48
CA ALA A 67 -6.31 7.41 -9.99
C ALA A 67 -5.93 6.27 -9.03
N LEU A 68 -4.89 5.48 -9.36
CA LEU A 68 -4.36 4.43 -8.50
C LEU A 68 -3.84 4.98 -7.17
N ILE A 69 -3.05 6.06 -7.21
CA ILE A 69 -2.56 6.72 -5.99
C ILE A 69 -3.72 7.19 -5.12
N ARG A 70 -4.71 7.86 -5.70
CA ARG A 70 -5.88 8.36 -4.93
C ARG A 70 -6.71 7.24 -4.31
N ALA A 71 -6.84 6.11 -4.99
CA ALA A 71 -7.61 4.97 -4.49
C ALA A 71 -6.93 4.28 -3.29
N HIS A 72 -5.60 4.33 -3.22
CA HIS A 72 -4.82 3.49 -2.30
C HIS A 72 -3.99 4.27 -1.27
N VAL A 73 -3.73 5.55 -1.51
CA VAL A 73 -2.91 6.41 -0.65
C VAL A 73 -3.79 7.53 -0.09
N ARG A 74 -4.15 7.42 1.19
CA ARG A 74 -4.88 8.46 1.91
C ARG A 74 -3.91 9.29 2.75
N ILE A 75 -3.41 10.38 2.18
CA ILE A 75 -2.51 11.31 2.89
C ILE A 75 -3.35 12.25 3.75
N GLY A 76 -3.19 12.17 5.07
CA GLY A 76 -3.71 13.19 6.00
C GLY A 76 -5.22 13.17 6.23
N GLU A 77 -5.92 12.04 6.03
CA GLU A 77 -7.23 11.90 6.67
C GLU A 77 -7.01 11.99 8.19
N PRO A 78 -7.64 12.95 8.89
CA PRO A 78 -7.49 13.05 10.32
C PRO A 78 -7.96 11.73 10.90
N THR A 79 -7.03 10.99 11.52
CA THR A 79 -7.42 9.97 12.47
C THR A 79 -8.26 10.70 13.50
N THR A 80 -9.55 10.41 13.54
CA THR A 80 -10.42 10.83 14.63
C THR A 80 -9.80 10.20 15.87
N SER A 81 -8.91 10.95 16.51
CA SER A 81 -8.37 10.66 17.81
C SER A 81 -9.58 10.55 18.72
N THR A 82 -10.03 9.32 18.97
CA THR A 82 -11.01 9.02 20.00
C THR A 82 -10.41 9.55 21.28
N SER A 83 -10.87 10.74 21.67
CA SER A 83 -10.57 11.37 22.94
C SER A 83 -10.81 10.34 24.03
N HIS A 84 -9.73 9.81 24.59
CA HIS A 84 -9.77 9.14 25.88
C HIS A 84 -10.16 10.22 26.90
N LYS A 85 -11.46 10.32 27.15
CA LYS A 85 -12.02 11.12 28.22
C LYS A 85 -11.58 10.44 29.52
N LEU A 86 -10.47 10.91 30.11
CA LEU A 86 -10.13 10.55 31.48
C LEU A 86 -11.22 11.14 32.39
N SER A 87 -11.95 10.24 33.05
CA SER A 87 -12.80 10.55 34.20
C SER A 87 -11.98 10.81 35.45
#